data_AF-A0A2I0KGU0-F1
#
_entry.id   AF-A0A2I0KGU0-F1
#
_cell.length_a   1.000
_cell.length_b   1.000
_cell.length_c   1.000
_cell.angle_alpha   90.00
_cell.angle_beta   90.00
_cell.angle_gamma   90.00
#
_symmetry.space_group_name_H-M   'P 1'
#
loop_
_entity.id
_entity.type
_entity.pdbx_description
1 polymer ?
#
loop_
_entity_poly.entity_id
_entity_poly.type
_entity_poly.pdbx_seq_one_letter_code
_entity_poly.pdbx_strand_id
1 'polypeptide(L)'
;ISELVNYPVRGLVFEGGNTLQDLSNNVSEACSCLQDNNIPYNVLIADCGRRIFLLPQCYAEKQALGEVSAELLDTQVNPAVWEISGHIVLKRREDFEGASEGNAWRLLAEVSLSEERFQEVNALIFEAISSNSRLLEEEAADLAKNREESGPIKGSSRRPTMVSGTQECLVLQ
;
A
#
# COMPACT_ATOMS: atom_id res chain seq x y z
N ILE A 1 -11.14 0.00 -3.69
CA ILE A 1 -9.83 0.54 -4.12
C ILE A 1 -10.12 1.74 -4.99
N SER A 2 -9.49 2.88 -4.71
CA SER A 2 -9.73 4.15 -5.42
C SER A 2 -8.39 4.82 -5.75
N GLU A 3 -8.34 5.58 -6.83
CA GLU A 3 -7.15 6.37 -7.18
C GLU A 3 -7.11 7.70 -6.42
N LEU A 4 -5.91 8.13 -6.05
CA LEU A 4 -5.69 9.46 -5.46
C LEU A 4 -5.74 10.53 -6.57
N VAL A 5 -6.54 11.58 -6.36
CA VAL A 5 -6.69 12.70 -7.29
C VAL A 5 -6.25 14.01 -6.64
N ASN A 6 -5.83 14.98 -7.45
CA ASN A 6 -5.36 16.31 -7.00
C ASN A 6 -4.15 16.25 -6.04
N TYR A 7 -3.32 15.21 -6.15
CA TYR A 7 -2.08 15.05 -5.40
C TYR A 7 -0.92 14.79 -6.38
N PRO A 8 0.29 15.31 -6.14
CA PRO A 8 1.42 15.14 -7.08
C PRO A 8 1.90 13.70 -7.24
N VAL A 9 1.64 12.84 -6.25
CA VAL A 9 2.03 11.42 -6.30
C VAL A 9 0.83 10.55 -6.63
N ARG A 10 0.93 9.78 -7.70
CA ARG A 10 -0.09 8.81 -8.08
C ARG A 10 -0.10 7.64 -7.10
N GLY A 11 -1.30 7.19 -6.75
CA GLY A 11 -1.47 6.22 -5.70
C GLY A 11 -2.84 5.61 -5.66
N LEU A 12 -2.93 4.46 -5.00
CA LEU A 12 -4.16 3.75 -4.71
C LEU A 12 -4.49 3.86 -3.22
N VAL A 13 -5.77 3.99 -2.93
CA VAL A 13 -6.33 3.99 -1.59
C VAL A 13 -7.17 2.73 -1.43
N PHE A 14 -6.80 1.93 -0.44
CA PHE A 14 -7.49 0.73 -0.01
C PHE A 14 -8.25 1.06 1.26
N GLU A 15 -9.58 0.96 1.18
CA GLU A 15 -10.52 1.19 2.27
C GLU A 15 -11.68 0.21 2.13
N GLY A 16 -12.33 -0.09 3.27
CA GLY A 16 -13.50 -0.97 3.31
C GLY A 16 -13.13 -2.45 3.35
N GLY A 17 -13.95 -3.29 2.70
CA GLY A 17 -13.94 -4.74 2.86
C GLY A 17 -14.96 -5.22 3.90
N ASN A 18 -15.32 -6.51 3.87
CA ASN A 18 -16.23 -7.07 4.87
C ASN A 18 -15.52 -7.23 6.21
N THR A 19 -14.20 -7.45 6.17
CA THR A 19 -13.33 -7.59 7.34
C THR A 19 -11.99 -6.89 7.12
N LEU A 20 -11.26 -6.65 8.22
CA LEU A 20 -9.87 -6.17 8.16
C LEU A 20 -8.95 -7.18 7.45
N GLN A 21 -9.27 -8.47 7.52
CA GLN A 21 -8.52 -9.52 6.82
C GLN A 21 -8.65 -9.36 5.31
N ASP A 22 -9.84 -9.05 4.79
CA ASP A 22 -10.05 -8.84 3.35
C ASP A 22 -9.24 -7.64 2.85
N LEU A 23 -9.24 -6.55 3.63
CA LEU A 23 -8.42 -5.38 3.34
C LEU A 23 -6.94 -5.74 3.32
N SER A 24 -6.47 -6.47 4.33
CA SER A 24 -5.09 -6.93 4.43
C SER A 24 -4.69 -7.82 3.25
N ASN A 25 -5.54 -8.77 2.86
CA ASN A 25 -5.27 -9.70 1.77
C ASN A 25 -5.13 -8.96 0.42
N ASN A 26 -6.04 -8.02 0.14
CA ASN A 26 -5.97 -7.23 -1.09
C ASN A 26 -4.71 -6.35 -1.14
N VAL A 27 -4.35 -5.73 -0.03
CA VAL A 27 -3.13 -4.91 0.06
C VAL A 27 -1.88 -5.79 -0.06
N SER A 28 -1.83 -6.95 0.59
CA SER A 28 -0.68 -7.85 0.51
C SER A 28 -0.49 -8.37 -0.91
N GLU A 29 -1.57 -8.75 -1.60
CA GLU A 29 -1.50 -9.21 -2.98
C GLU A 29 -0.96 -8.12 -3.92
N ALA A 30 -1.44 -6.88 -3.76
CA ALA A 30 -0.92 -5.74 -4.51
C ALA A 30 0.58 -5.52 -4.25
N CYS A 31 1.01 -5.58 -2.98
CA CYS A 31 2.41 -5.40 -2.60
C CYS A 31 3.32 -6.52 -3.13
N SER A 32 2.86 -7.77 -3.06
CA SER A 32 3.55 -8.93 -3.64
C SER A 32 3.69 -8.80 -5.15
N CYS A 33 2.61 -8.44 -5.85
CA CYS A 33 2.64 -8.19 -7.29
C CYS A 33 3.68 -7.12 -7.67
N LEU A 34 3.70 -5.99 -6.97
CA LEU A 34 4.68 -4.93 -7.21
C LEU A 34 6.11 -5.39 -6.95
N GLN A 35 6.32 -6.14 -5.87
CA GLN A 35 7.63 -6.69 -5.52
C GLN A 35 8.12 -7.69 -6.58
N ASP A 36 7.27 -8.60 -7.04
CA ASP A 36 7.61 -9.60 -8.05
C ASP A 36 7.93 -8.97 -9.41
N ASN A 37 7.32 -7.82 -9.71
CA ASN A 37 7.60 -7.03 -10.91
C ASN A 37 8.73 -6.00 -10.71
N ASN A 38 9.41 -6.01 -9.56
CA ASN A 38 10.51 -5.11 -9.22
C ASN A 38 10.13 -3.62 -9.33
N ILE A 39 8.90 -3.28 -8.93
CA ILE A 39 8.36 -1.93 -8.96
C ILE A 39 8.50 -1.35 -7.55
N PRO A 40 9.30 -0.28 -7.33
CA PRO A 40 9.42 0.35 -6.03
C PRO A 40 8.08 0.96 -5.59
N TYR A 41 7.75 0.84 -4.31
CA TYR A 41 6.52 1.42 -3.76
C TYR A 41 6.70 1.81 -2.29
N ASN A 42 5.81 2.69 -1.83
CA ASN A 42 5.63 3.03 -0.43
C ASN A 42 4.22 2.63 0.03
N VAL A 43 4.09 2.27 1.32
CA VAL A 43 2.81 1.99 1.95
C VAL A 43 2.63 2.89 3.15
N LEU A 44 1.54 3.66 3.18
CA LEU A 44 1.13 4.46 4.33
C LEU A 44 -0.15 3.88 4.92
N ILE A 45 -0.09 3.49 6.19
CA ILE A 45 -1.24 2.97 6.94
C ILE A 45 -1.74 4.06 7.87
N ALA A 46 -3.01 4.42 7.72
CA ALA A 46 -3.66 5.49 8.47
C ALA A 46 -4.99 4.99 9.06
N ASP A 47 -5.62 5.84 9.88
CA ASP A 47 -6.94 5.60 10.47
C ASP A 47 -7.06 4.22 11.16
N CYS A 48 -6.11 3.93 12.07
CA CYS A 48 -6.03 2.65 12.78
C CYS A 48 -6.03 1.41 11.87
N GLY A 49 -5.48 1.52 10.66
CA GLY A 49 -5.40 0.43 9.68
C GLY A 49 -6.60 0.33 8.74
N ARG A 50 -7.58 1.24 8.84
CA ARG A 50 -8.79 1.23 7.99
C ARG A 50 -8.55 1.85 6.61
N ARG A 51 -7.50 2.65 6.48
CA ARG A 51 -7.12 3.32 5.23
C ARG A 51 -5.65 3.05 4.95
N ILE A 52 -5.38 2.46 3.79
CA ILE A 52 -4.04 2.12 3.37
C ILE A 52 -3.77 2.75 2.01
N PHE A 53 -2.72 3.56 1.92
CA PHE A 53 -2.27 4.16 0.67
C PHE A 53 -1.10 3.36 0.12
N LEU A 54 -1.20 2.93 -1.12
CA LEU A 54 -0.15 2.28 -1.88
C LEU A 54 0.34 3.25 -2.95
N LEU A 55 1.63 3.58 -2.91
CA LEU A 55 2.23 4.68 -3.65
C LEU A 55 3.41 4.12 -4.47
N PRO A 56 3.17 3.57 -5.67
CA PRO A 56 4.24 3.19 -6.59
C PRO A 56 5.12 4.40 -6.93
N GLN A 57 6.43 4.21 -6.96
CA GLN A 57 7.41 5.28 -7.17
C GLN A 57 8.53 4.88 -8.12
N CYS A 58 9.14 5.86 -8.79
CA CYS A 58 10.25 5.66 -9.75
C CYS A 58 11.53 6.40 -9.35
N TYR A 59 11.61 6.96 -8.14
CA TYR A 59 12.73 7.84 -7.78
C TYR A 59 14.10 7.15 -7.85
N ALA A 60 14.22 5.95 -7.27
CA ALA A 60 15.48 5.20 -7.28
C ALA A 60 15.94 4.82 -8.70
N GLU A 61 14.99 4.48 -9.58
CA GLU A 61 15.25 4.16 -10.99
C GLU A 61 15.73 5.41 -11.75
N LYS A 62 14.96 6.51 -11.65
CA LYS A 62 15.34 7.81 -12.24
C LYS A 62 16.71 8.27 -11.76
N GLN A 63 17.01 8.09 -10.48
CA GLN A 63 18.30 8.46 -9.90
C GLN A 63 19.44 7.64 -10.50
N ALA A 64 19.25 6.32 -10.67
CA ALA A 64 20.23 5.45 -11.31
C ALA A 64 20.46 5.80 -12.79
N LEU A 65 19.42 6.26 -13.48
CA LEU A 65 19.48 6.71 -14.87
C LEU A 65 20.01 8.15 -15.04
N GLY A 66 20.20 8.89 -13.94
CA GLY A 66 20.64 10.29 -13.98
C GLY A 66 19.55 11.25 -14.47
N GLU A 67 18.29 10.85 -14.38
CA GLU A 67 17.12 11.63 -14.84
C GLU A 67 16.60 12.61 -13.77
N VAL A 68 17.07 12.47 -12.53
CA VAL A 68 16.73 13.38 -11.43
C VAL A 68 17.48 14.71 -11.60
N SER A 69 16.75 15.82 -11.48
CA SER A 69 17.33 17.16 -11.61
C SER A 69 18.40 17.46 -10.55
N ALA A 70 19.42 18.23 -10.93
CA ALA A 70 20.49 18.64 -10.02
C ALA A 70 19.95 19.42 -8.81
N GLU A 71 18.96 20.29 -9.02
CA GLU A 71 18.26 21.03 -7.95
C GLU A 71 17.73 20.08 -6.86
N LEU A 72 17.13 18.96 -7.26
CA LEU A 72 16.54 18.00 -6.34
C LEU A 72 17.60 17.12 -5.67
N LEU A 73 18.64 16.71 -6.41
CA LEU A 73 19.79 16.00 -5.84
C LEU A 73 20.50 16.84 -4.77
N ASP A 74 20.62 18.15 -4.97
CA ASP A 74 21.27 19.08 -4.05
C ASP A 74 20.49 19.26 -2.73
N THR A 75 19.17 19.02 -2.72
CA THR A 75 18.38 19.00 -1.47
C THR A 75 18.80 17.87 -0.52
N GLN A 76 19.44 16.83 -1.07
CA GLN A 76 19.81 15.60 -0.36
C GLN A 76 18.63 14.86 0.27
N VAL A 77 17.40 15.16 -0.16
CA VAL A 77 16.19 14.48 0.27
C VAL A 77 16.03 13.22 -0.59
N ASN A 78 15.88 12.07 0.07
CA ASN A 78 15.40 10.86 -0.59
C ASN A 78 13.92 10.72 -0.21
N PRO A 79 12.99 11.12 -1.09
CA PRO A 79 11.57 11.16 -0.79
C PRO A 79 11.01 9.75 -0.54
N ALA A 80 10.84 9.45 0.75
CA ALA A 80 10.25 8.22 1.24
C ALA A 80 8.76 8.44 1.53
N VAL A 81 8.12 7.43 2.12
CA VAL A 81 6.69 7.50 2.50
C VAL A 81 6.35 8.75 3.34
N TRP A 82 7.30 9.25 4.15
CA TRP A 82 7.10 10.42 4.98
C TRP A 82 6.91 11.69 4.14
N GLU A 83 7.87 12.01 3.27
CA GLU A 83 7.78 13.16 2.36
C GLU A 83 6.60 13.02 1.41
N ILE A 84 6.41 11.83 0.84
CA ILE A 84 5.32 11.53 -0.08
C ILE A 84 3.95 11.65 0.59
N SER A 85 3.85 11.48 1.90
CA SER A 85 2.61 11.72 2.66
C SER A 85 2.33 13.20 2.98
N GLY A 86 3.21 14.11 2.56
CA GLY A 86 3.10 15.56 2.77
C GLY A 86 4.00 16.11 3.88
N HIS A 87 4.81 15.26 4.53
CA HIS A 87 5.74 15.71 5.57
C HIS A 87 7.12 16.02 4.98
N ILE A 88 7.28 17.23 4.46
CA ILE A 88 8.50 17.63 3.75
C ILE A 88 9.66 17.88 4.73
N VAL A 89 10.70 17.06 4.64
CA VAL A 89 11.95 17.23 5.40
C VAL A 89 12.93 18.09 4.60
N LEU A 90 13.37 19.21 5.17
CA LEU A 90 14.28 20.15 4.53
C LEU A 90 15.62 20.17 5.27
N LYS A 91 16.71 19.83 4.57
CA LYS A 91 18.04 19.67 5.18
C LYS A 91 18.87 20.94 5.17
N ARG A 92 18.70 21.79 4.15
CA ARG A 92 19.46 23.05 4.02
C ARG A 92 18.61 24.22 4.47
N ARG A 93 19.27 25.23 5.03
CA ARG A 93 18.60 26.47 5.47
C ARG A 93 17.92 27.19 4.30
N GLU A 94 18.56 27.21 3.13
CA GLU A 94 17.99 27.84 1.93
C GLU A 94 16.71 27.15 1.45
N ASP A 95 16.64 25.82 1.52
CA ASP A 95 15.42 25.07 1.18
C ASP A 95 14.29 25.37 2.18
N PHE A 96 14.64 25.50 3.46
CA PHE A 96 13.69 25.87 4.52
C PHE A 96 13.16 27.29 4.35
N GLU A 97 14.05 28.26 4.13
CA GLU A 97 13.68 29.67 3.92
C GLU A 97 12.90 29.87 2.62
N GLY A 98 13.21 29.07 1.58
CA GLY A 98 12.52 29.06 0.29
C GLY A 98 11.35 28.08 0.20
N ALA A 99 10.92 27.49 1.32
CA ALA A 99 9.86 26.48 1.32
C ALA A 99 8.54 27.06 0.80
N SER A 100 7.96 26.41 -0.19
CA SER A 100 6.66 26.77 -0.74
C SER A 100 5.91 25.52 -1.19
N GLU A 101 4.58 25.63 -1.26
CA GLU A 101 3.72 24.58 -1.79
C GLU A 101 4.15 24.15 -3.20
N GLY A 102 4.49 25.11 -4.08
CA GLY A 102 4.95 24.81 -5.43
C GLY A 102 6.26 24.02 -5.48
N ASN A 103 7.20 24.29 -4.56
CA ASN A 103 8.44 23.54 -4.47
C ASN A 103 8.20 22.11 -3.96
N ALA A 104 7.34 21.95 -2.95
CA ALA A 104 6.91 20.64 -2.48
C ALA A 104 6.20 19.84 -3.58
N TRP A 105 5.31 20.47 -4.34
CA TRP A 105 4.60 19.84 -5.46
C TRP A 105 5.55 19.32 -6.53
N ARG A 106 6.58 20.11 -6.88
CA ARG A 106 7.59 19.73 -7.87
C ARG A 106 8.43 18.55 -7.39
N LEU A 107 8.89 18.59 -6.13
CA LEU A 107 9.63 17.49 -5.50
C LEU A 107 8.84 16.18 -5.54
N LEU A 108 7.57 16.24 -5.16
CA LEU A 108 6.71 15.07 -5.11
C LEU A 108 6.31 14.56 -6.50
N ALA A 109 6.10 15.45 -7.48
CA ALA A 109 5.79 15.03 -8.84
C ALA A 109 6.95 14.25 -9.47
N GLU A 110 8.20 14.57 -9.13
CA GLU A 110 9.38 13.91 -9.68
C GLU A 110 9.45 12.41 -9.31
N VAL A 111 8.91 12.04 -8.15
CA VAL A 111 8.97 10.66 -7.63
C VAL A 111 7.83 9.78 -8.12
N SER A 112 6.78 10.43 -8.65
CA SER A 112 5.59 9.77 -9.15
C SER A 112 5.85 9.08 -10.48
N LEU A 113 5.17 7.96 -10.69
CA LEU A 113 5.06 7.36 -12.03
C LEU A 113 4.39 8.33 -13.01
N SER A 114 4.67 8.17 -14.30
CA SER A 114 3.86 8.78 -15.36
C SER A 114 2.44 8.21 -15.32
N GLU A 115 1.50 8.88 -15.99
CA GLU A 115 0.11 8.37 -16.10
C GLU A 115 0.10 6.98 -16.75
N GLU A 116 0.79 6.83 -17.88
CA GLU A 116 0.79 5.60 -18.67
C GLU A 116 1.34 4.44 -17.84
N ARG A 117 2.48 4.66 -17.16
CA ARG A 117 3.09 3.65 -16.31
C ARG A 117 2.21 3.34 -15.09
N PHE A 118 1.55 4.34 -14.51
CA PHE A 118 0.63 4.11 -13.40
C PHE A 118 -0.57 3.25 -13.81
N GLN A 119 -1.13 3.45 -15.00
CA GLN A 119 -2.22 2.63 -15.53
C GLN A 119 -1.80 1.18 -15.78
N GLU A 120 -0.58 0.96 -16.32
CA GLU A 120 -0.01 -0.39 -16.44
C GLU A 120 0.13 -1.08 -15.08
N VAL A 121 0.63 -0.36 -14.09
CA VAL A 121 0.80 -0.87 -12.72
C VAL A 121 -0.55 -1.18 -12.08
N ASN A 122 -1.56 -0.33 -12.26
CA ASN A 122 -2.91 -0.59 -11.78
C ASN A 122 -3.46 -1.88 -12.40
N ALA A 123 -3.30 -2.09 -13.71
CA ALA A 123 -3.74 -3.31 -14.37
C ALA A 123 -3.11 -4.57 -13.75
N LEU A 124 -1.79 -4.56 -13.51
CA LEU A 124 -1.07 -5.67 -12.85
C LEU A 124 -1.63 -5.95 -11.45
N ILE A 125 -1.82 -4.91 -10.64
CA ILE A 125 -2.35 -5.05 -9.28
C ILE A 125 -3.76 -5.66 -9.29
N PHE A 126 -4.65 -5.15 -10.16
CA PHE A 126 -6.03 -5.63 -10.23
C PHE A 126 -6.11 -7.07 -10.75
N GLU A 127 -5.24 -7.45 -11.69
CA GLU A 127 -5.13 -8.83 -12.17
C GLU A 127 -4.68 -9.78 -11.05
N ALA A 128 -3.66 -9.40 -10.26
CA ALA A 128 -3.17 -10.20 -9.13
C ALA A 128 -4.26 -10.41 -8.07
N ILE A 129 -4.93 -9.33 -7.64
CA ILE A 129 -6.02 -9.38 -6.65
C ILE A 129 -7.15 -10.30 -7.14
N SER A 130 -7.55 -10.17 -8.41
CA SER A 130 -8.63 -10.97 -9.00
C SER A 130 -8.26 -12.45 -9.16
N SER A 131 -6.98 -12.76 -9.34
CA SER A 131 -6.52 -14.14 -9.47
C SER A 131 -6.51 -14.84 -8.12
N ASN A 132 -6.04 -14.16 -7.07
CA ASN A 132 -6.04 -14.70 -5.71
C ASN A 132 -7.47 -14.95 -5.19
N SER A 133 -8.42 -14.05 -5.48
CA SER A 133 -9.82 -14.27 -5.08
C SER A 133 -10.42 -15.55 -5.69
N ARG A 134 -10.10 -15.86 -6.96
CA ARG A 134 -10.58 -17.08 -7.62
C ARG A 134 -9.97 -18.34 -7.01
N LEU A 135 -8.67 -18.32 -6.68
CA LEU A 135 -7.99 -19.45 -6.06
C LEU A 135 -8.61 -19.78 -4.69
N LEU A 136 -8.90 -18.76 -3.88
CA LEU A 136 -9.55 -18.95 -2.57
C LEU A 136 -10.98 -19.51 -2.71
N GLU A 137 -11.72 -19.09 -3.73
CA GLU A 137 -13.06 -19.64 -4.02
C GLU A 137 -13.01 -21.10 -4.47
N GLU A 138 -12.05 -21.47 -5.32
CA GLU A 138 -11.83 -22.84 -5.79
C GLU A 138 -11.41 -23.76 -4.64
N GLU A 139 -10.45 -23.34 -3.80
CA GLU A 139 -10.03 -24.09 -2.61
C GLU A 139 -11.18 -24.31 -1.62
N ALA A 140 -12.00 -23.28 -1.38
CA ALA A 140 -13.16 -23.39 -0.50
C ALA A 140 -14.20 -24.37 -1.05
N ALA A 141 -14.43 -24.38 -2.37
CA ALA A 141 -15.34 -25.30 -3.04
C ALA A 141 -14.85 -26.75 -2.95
N ASP A 142 -13.55 -26.99 -3.10
CA ASP A 142 -12.97 -28.33 -3.00
C ASP A 142 -12.92 -28.85 -1.56
N LEU A 143 -12.65 -27.98 -0.58
CA LEU A 143 -12.78 -28.32 0.84
C LEU A 143 -14.24 -28.68 1.22
N ALA A 144 -15.23 -27.98 0.65
CA ALA A 144 -16.64 -28.28 0.89
C ALA A 144 -17.03 -29.66 0.34
N LYS A 145 -16.61 -29.99 -0.90
CA LYS A 145 -16.85 -31.31 -1.52
C LYS A 145 -16.22 -32.45 -0.71
N ASN A 146 -15.00 -32.27 -0.23
CA ASN A 146 -14.30 -33.27 0.58
C ASN A 146 -14.93 -33.48 1.97
N ARG A 147 -15.67 -32.49 2.49
CA ARG A 147 -16.36 -32.57 3.79
C ARG A 147 -17.68 -33.34 3.71
N GLU A 148 -18.35 -33.34 2.56
CA GLU A 148 -19.59 -34.09 2.35
C GLU A 148 -19.37 -35.60 2.17
N GLU A 149 -18.15 -36.04 1.84
CA GLU A 149 -17.80 -37.47 1.72
C GLU A 149 -17.36 -38.14 3.04
N SER A 150 -17.17 -37.39 4.13
CA SER A 150 -16.83 -37.94 5.44
C SER A 150 -18.05 -38.00 6.36
N GLY A 151 -18.58 -39.22 6.54
CA GLY A 151 -19.70 -39.51 7.47
C GLY A 151 -19.43 -39.10 8.93
N PRO A 152 -20.45 -39.11 9.80
CA PRO A 152 -20.40 -38.43 11.09
C PRO A 152 -19.44 -39.12 12.08
N ILE A 153 -18.29 -38.49 12.33
CA ILE A 153 -17.42 -38.85 13.45
C ILE A 153 -17.94 -38.14 14.71
N LYS A 154 -18.59 -38.90 15.60
CA LYS A 154 -18.85 -38.50 16.99
C LYS A 154 -17.51 -38.43 17.74
N GLY A 155 -17.08 -37.23 18.13
CA GLY A 155 -15.84 -37.04 18.90
C GLY A 155 -15.83 -35.75 19.71
N SER A 156 -16.06 -35.91 21.02
CA SER A 156 -15.84 -35.00 22.15
C SER A 156 -15.03 -33.70 21.94
N SER A 157 -15.72 -32.57 22.19
CA SER A 157 -15.31 -31.43 23.05
C SER A 157 -13.81 -31.15 23.28
N ARG A 158 -13.38 -29.96 22.83
CA ARG A 158 -12.81 -28.87 23.67
C ARG A 158 -12.66 -27.60 22.83
N ARG A 159 -13.44 -26.55 23.16
CA ARG A 159 -13.23 -25.19 22.63
C ARG A 159 -11.99 -24.58 23.33
N PRO A 160 -11.06 -23.93 22.63
CA PRO A 160 -10.14 -23.02 23.28
C PRO A 160 -10.92 -21.73 23.59
N THR A 161 -11.09 -21.45 24.87
CA THR A 161 -11.58 -20.16 25.35
C THR A 161 -10.50 -19.13 25.02
N MET A 162 -10.73 -18.30 24.00
CA MET A 162 -9.89 -17.12 23.79
C MET A 162 -10.14 -16.14 24.92
N VAL A 163 -9.05 -15.73 25.58
CA VAL A 163 -9.02 -14.71 26.61
C VAL A 163 -9.49 -13.40 25.98
N SER A 164 -10.47 -12.74 26.61
CA SER A 164 -10.92 -11.40 26.23
C SER A 164 -9.78 -10.42 26.46
N GLY A 165 -9.15 -9.95 25.38
CA GLY A 165 -8.22 -8.82 25.45
C GLY A 165 -9.00 -7.57 25.81
N THR A 166 -8.67 -6.95 26.94
CA THR A 166 -9.23 -5.66 27.36
C THR A 166 -8.82 -4.58 26.37
N GLN A 167 -9.80 -4.01 25.66
CA GLN A 167 -9.65 -2.81 24.85
C GLN A 167 -9.52 -1.58 25.74
N GLU A 168 -8.31 -1.31 26.23
CA GLU A 168 -7.97 0.02 26.72
C GLU A 168 -6.63 0.44 26.11
N CYS A 169 -6.67 0.91 24.87
CA CYS A 169 -5.66 1.79 24.32
C CYS A 169 -6.29 3.19 24.23
N LEU A 170 -6.28 3.91 25.35
CA LEU A 170 -6.62 5.32 25.39
C LEU A 170 -5.33 6.11 25.17
N VAL A 171 -5.22 6.76 24.01
CA VAL A 171 -4.28 7.87 23.83
C VAL A 171 -4.98 9.12 24.35
N LEU A 172 -4.58 9.58 25.54
CA LEU A 172 -5.05 10.85 26.08
C LEU A 172 -4.35 11.99 25.32
N GLN A 173 -5.15 12.93 24.81
CA GLN A 173 -4.67 14.23 24.30
C GLN A 173 -4.35 15.17 25.44
#